data_AF-A0A3C0TWI8-F1
#
_entry.id   AF-A0A3C0TWI8-F1
#
_cell.length_a   1.000
_cell.length_b   1.000
_cell.length_c   1.000
_cell.angle_alpha   90.00
_cell.angle_beta   90.00
_cell.angle_gamma   90.00
#
_symmetry.space_group_name_H-M   'P 1'
#
loop_
_entity.id
_entity.type
_entity.pdbx_description
1 polymer ?
#
loop_
_entity_poly.entity_id
_entity_poly.type
_entity_poly.pdbx_seq_one_letter_code
_entity_poly.pdbx_strand_id
1 'polypeptide(L)'
;MPEFEGPVRMKSGKYVSRPLPRARYGPRFSCARSVGVAAFPHEFKEREENMTLPQDISPANNEIMDTLAKSSNMKWIETEPGAAMKVLWVGPETGRWAVLLKWKKGYVAGPHKHLSAAHAYVLSGKLQVRDTIVEEGDYLYEPNGMVHGATTALEDTVYLFICDGPLLFFDDEKFSGYLGWEQLQRLQQKSSARAAAE
;
A
#
# COMPACT_ATOMS: atom_id res chain seq x y z
N MET A 1 -2.98 35.66 2.47
CA MET A 1 -3.08 34.40 1.69
C MET A 1 -1.78 34.29 0.91
N PRO A 2 -0.97 33.23 1.03
CA PRO A 2 0.21 33.11 0.20
C PRO A 2 -0.20 32.65 -1.19
N GLU A 3 0.32 33.33 -2.21
CA GLU A 3 0.11 33.05 -3.63
C GLU A 3 0.72 31.69 -4.00
N PHE A 4 -0.07 30.85 -4.67
CA PHE A 4 0.38 29.56 -5.21
C PHE A 4 0.85 29.80 -6.65
N GLU A 5 2.16 29.95 -6.85
CA GLU A 5 2.72 29.94 -8.20
C GLU A 5 2.61 28.52 -8.79
N GLY A 6 2.05 28.42 -10.00
CA GLY A 6 1.84 27.16 -10.72
C GLY A 6 3.13 26.44 -11.13
N PRO A 7 3.04 25.21 -11.65
CA PRO A 7 4.20 24.33 -11.86
C PRO A 7 5.16 24.85 -12.95
N VAL A 8 6.46 24.82 -12.62
CA VAL A 8 7.58 25.18 -13.51
C VAL A 8 7.84 24.08 -14.55
N ARG A 9 7.99 24.49 -15.81
CA ARG A 9 8.24 23.64 -16.99
C ARG A 9 9.64 23.00 -16.97
N MET A 10 9.70 21.73 -17.38
CA MET A 10 10.90 20.88 -17.42
C MET A 10 12.03 21.42 -18.34
N LYS A 11 13.26 21.41 -17.83
CA LYS A 11 14.48 21.24 -18.63
C LYS A 11 15.36 20.18 -17.96
N SER A 12 15.82 19.22 -18.77
CA SER A 12 16.81 18.17 -18.47
C SER A 12 16.51 17.19 -17.33
N GLY A 13 15.81 16.09 -17.64
CA GLY A 13 16.24 14.70 -17.40
C GLY A 13 16.66 14.23 -16.00
N LYS A 14 16.45 14.98 -14.92
CA LYS A 14 16.65 14.50 -13.55
C LYS A 14 15.48 14.94 -12.68
N TYR A 15 14.74 13.97 -12.16
CA TYR A 15 13.74 14.21 -11.13
C TYR A 15 14.47 14.66 -9.86
N VAL A 16 14.54 15.97 -9.64
CA VAL A 16 14.97 16.53 -8.35
C VAL A 16 13.71 16.67 -7.52
N SER A 17 13.45 15.73 -6.62
CA SER A 17 12.43 15.91 -5.59
C SER A 17 12.80 17.15 -4.78
N ARG A 18 11.89 18.12 -4.65
CA ARG A 18 12.04 19.16 -3.63
C ARG A 18 12.02 18.45 -2.28
N PRO A 19 13.00 18.68 -1.40
CA PRO A 19 12.94 18.14 -0.05
C PRO A 19 11.72 18.74 0.64
N LEU A 20 10.84 17.87 1.16
CA LEU A 20 9.79 18.31 2.08
C LEU A 20 10.45 18.84 3.36
N PRO A 21 9.85 19.82 4.04
CA PRO A 21 10.37 20.31 5.31
C PRO A 21 10.49 19.14 6.29
N ARG A 22 11.70 18.92 6.83
CA ARG A 22 11.95 17.91 7.87
C ARG A 22 10.96 18.14 9.01
N ALA A 23 10.15 17.12 9.32
CA ALA A 23 9.36 17.11 10.54
C ALA A 23 10.33 17.24 11.73
N ARG A 24 10.22 18.35 12.48
CA ARG A 24 10.97 18.51 13.72
C ARG A 24 10.34 17.59 14.76
N TYR A 25 10.95 16.43 14.99
CA TYR A 25 10.60 15.59 16.13
C TYR A 25 10.88 16.38 17.43
N GLY A 26 9.81 16.62 18.20
CA GLY A 26 9.89 17.23 19.53
C GLY A 26 10.65 16.34 20.53
N PRO A 27 10.92 16.84 21.75
CA PRO A 27 11.85 16.21 22.68
C PRO A 27 11.37 14.84 23.15
N ARG A 28 12.33 13.91 23.29
CA ARG A 28 12.15 12.57 23.84
C ARG A 28 11.76 12.68 25.32
N PHE A 29 10.54 12.26 25.67
CA PHE A 29 10.15 12.07 27.06
C PHE A 29 10.62 10.70 27.56
N SER A 30 11.46 10.71 28.60
CA SER A 30 11.78 9.53 29.40
C SER A 30 10.56 9.18 30.24
N CYS A 31 9.95 8.02 29.99
CA CYS A 31 8.85 7.50 30.80
C CYS A 31 9.40 6.42 31.74
N ALA A 32 9.51 6.77 33.02
CA ALA A 32 9.71 5.80 34.09
C ALA A 32 8.44 4.95 34.25
N ARG A 33 8.61 3.63 34.40
CA ARG A 33 7.53 2.67 34.61
C ARG A 33 6.79 2.96 35.92
N SER A 34 5.50 3.22 35.82
CA SER A 34 4.53 2.91 36.87
C SER A 34 3.43 2.04 36.25
N VAL A 35 3.32 0.80 36.71
CA VAL A 35 2.22 -0.09 36.36
C VAL A 35 0.97 0.43 37.04
N GLY A 36 0.14 1.14 36.28
CA GLY A 36 -1.21 1.53 36.66
C GLY A 36 -2.09 1.32 35.44
N VAL A 37 -3.11 0.48 35.58
CA VAL A 37 -4.16 0.33 34.56
C VAL A 37 -4.92 1.66 34.55
N ALA A 38 -4.54 2.57 33.65
CA ALA A 38 -5.29 3.78 33.41
C ALA A 38 -6.61 3.36 32.73
N ALA A 39 -7.68 3.32 33.51
CA ALA A 39 -9.04 3.27 32.98
C ALA A 39 -9.22 4.46 32.03
N PHE A 40 -9.67 4.19 30.80
CA PHE A 40 -9.99 5.21 29.81
C PHE A 40 -10.98 6.22 30.41
N PRO A 41 -10.61 7.50 30.62
CA PRO A 41 -11.53 8.48 31.14
C PRO A 41 -12.28 9.09 29.97
N HIS A 42 -13.28 8.36 29.47
CA HIS A 42 -14.43 8.96 28.79
C HIS A 42 -15.62 8.04 29.00
N GLU A 43 -16.47 8.44 29.94
CA GLU A 43 -17.83 7.94 30.10
C GLU A 43 -18.58 8.27 28.81
N PHE A 44 -18.57 7.36 27.83
CA PHE A 44 -19.51 7.39 26.72
C PHE A 44 -20.88 7.13 27.34
N LYS A 45 -21.61 8.20 27.65
CA LYS A 45 -22.98 8.13 28.15
C LYS A 45 -23.84 7.42 27.09
N GLU A 46 -24.16 6.16 27.33
CA GLU A 46 -25.15 5.41 26.57
C GLU A 46 -26.49 6.14 26.66
N ARG A 47 -26.85 6.88 25.62
CA ARG A 47 -28.26 7.03 25.28
C ARG A 47 -28.64 5.80 24.47
N GLU A 48 -29.05 4.74 25.14
CA GLU A 48 -29.87 3.69 24.53
C GLU A 48 -31.27 4.27 24.23
N GLU A 49 -31.35 5.22 23.31
CA GLU A 49 -32.61 5.48 22.61
C GLU A 49 -32.77 4.33 21.61
N ASN A 50 -33.89 3.60 21.68
CA ASN A 50 -34.21 2.44 20.85
C ASN A 50 -34.33 2.87 19.38
N MET A 51 -33.20 3.00 18.69
CA MET A 51 -33.11 3.42 17.30
C MET A 51 -33.61 2.29 16.39
N THR A 52 -34.92 2.26 16.14
CA THR A 52 -35.48 1.44 15.06
C THR A 52 -34.79 1.85 13.75
N LEU A 53 -34.27 0.88 12.99
CA LEU A 53 -33.60 1.14 11.72
C LEU A 53 -34.53 1.92 10.78
N PRO A 54 -34.21 3.17 10.42
CA PRO A 54 -35.11 4.01 9.63
C PRO A 54 -35.15 3.61 8.14
N GLN A 55 -34.25 2.73 7.70
CA GLN A 55 -34.05 2.32 6.31
C GLN A 55 -33.63 0.84 6.24
N ASP A 56 -33.87 0.22 5.09
CA ASP A 56 -33.39 -1.12 4.79
C ASP A 56 -31.85 -1.14 4.80
N ILE A 57 -31.28 -1.98 5.67
CA ILE A 57 -29.83 -2.18 5.81
C ILE A 57 -29.35 -3.46 5.12
N SER A 58 -30.21 -4.11 4.35
CA SER A 58 -29.82 -5.26 3.54
C SER A 58 -28.61 -4.88 2.68
N PRO A 59 -27.62 -5.78 2.50
CA PRO A 59 -26.47 -5.49 1.69
C PRO A 59 -26.87 -4.96 0.31
N ALA A 60 -26.30 -3.82 -0.09
CA ALA A 60 -26.57 -3.24 -1.40
C ALA A 60 -26.20 -4.20 -2.56
N ASN A 61 -25.29 -5.15 -2.29
CA ASN A 61 -24.99 -6.25 -3.18
C ASN A 61 -25.04 -7.58 -2.42
N ASN A 62 -26.19 -8.23 -2.44
CA ASN A 62 -26.40 -9.53 -1.77
C ASN A 62 -25.65 -10.69 -2.44
N GLU A 63 -25.06 -10.47 -3.62
CA GLU A 63 -24.28 -11.49 -4.34
C GLU A 63 -22.78 -11.41 -4.03
N ILE A 64 -22.31 -10.28 -3.50
CA ILE A 64 -20.92 -10.11 -3.08
C ILE A 64 -20.80 -10.48 -1.60
N MET A 65 -20.16 -11.62 -1.34
CA MET A 65 -19.86 -12.11 0.00
C MET A 65 -18.48 -11.64 0.47
N ASP A 66 -18.27 -11.66 1.78
CA ASP A 66 -16.96 -11.45 2.39
C ASP A 66 -15.90 -12.35 1.75
N THR A 67 -14.73 -11.77 1.44
CA THR A 67 -13.59 -12.52 0.91
C THR A 67 -12.59 -12.80 2.02
N LEU A 68 -12.33 -14.09 2.30
CA LEU A 68 -11.30 -14.51 3.25
C LEU A 68 -10.04 -14.99 2.53
N ALA A 69 -8.95 -14.23 2.62
CA ALA A 69 -7.64 -14.63 2.13
C ALA A 69 -6.77 -15.23 3.25
N LYS A 70 -6.70 -16.57 3.33
CA LYS A 70 -5.80 -17.27 4.27
C LYS A 70 -4.36 -17.26 3.73
N SER A 71 -3.67 -16.12 3.87
CA SER A 71 -2.34 -15.90 3.30
C SER A 71 -1.30 -16.95 3.72
N SER A 72 -1.42 -17.54 4.92
CA SER A 72 -0.57 -18.65 5.39
C SER A 72 -0.60 -19.87 4.47
N ASN A 73 -1.72 -20.12 3.79
CA ASN A 73 -1.93 -21.30 2.94
C ASN A 73 -1.70 -20.99 1.45
N MET A 74 -1.44 -19.73 1.11
CA MET A 74 -1.16 -19.32 -0.26
C MET A 74 0.31 -19.57 -0.60
N LYS A 75 0.56 -20.03 -1.83
CA LYS A 75 1.91 -20.06 -2.41
C LYS A 75 2.31 -18.64 -2.84
N TRP A 76 3.59 -18.33 -2.77
CA TRP A 76 4.14 -17.09 -3.35
C TRP A 76 4.19 -17.24 -4.87
N ILE A 77 3.65 -16.26 -5.59
CA ILE A 77 3.77 -16.17 -7.05
C ILE A 77 4.99 -15.32 -7.35
N GLU A 78 6.02 -15.92 -7.93
CA GLU A 78 7.21 -15.19 -8.38
C GLU A 78 6.82 -14.33 -9.60
N THR A 79 7.05 -13.03 -9.50
CA THR A 79 6.72 -12.07 -10.57
C THR A 79 7.96 -11.67 -11.34
N GLU A 80 9.07 -11.53 -10.65
CA GLU A 80 10.38 -11.19 -11.20
C GLU A 80 11.48 -11.84 -10.34
N PRO A 81 12.72 -11.98 -10.85
CA PRO A 81 13.82 -12.47 -10.05
C PRO A 81 14.00 -11.65 -8.76
N GLY A 82 13.77 -12.29 -7.61
CA GLY A 82 13.88 -11.63 -6.30
C GLY A 82 12.61 -10.92 -5.81
N ALA A 83 11.52 -10.96 -6.57
CA ALA A 83 10.22 -10.44 -6.15
C ALA A 83 9.10 -11.48 -6.33
N ALA A 84 8.30 -11.63 -5.29
CA ALA A 84 7.11 -12.46 -5.32
C ALA A 84 5.94 -11.78 -4.61
N MET A 85 4.73 -12.22 -4.91
CA MET A 85 3.53 -11.70 -4.28
C MET A 85 2.52 -12.77 -3.93
N LYS A 86 1.63 -12.44 -2.98
CA LYS A 86 0.37 -13.12 -2.74
C LYS A 86 -0.74 -12.11 -2.98
N VAL A 87 -1.62 -12.40 -3.92
CA VAL A 87 -2.79 -11.57 -4.19
C VAL A 87 -3.86 -11.94 -3.18
N LEU A 88 -4.18 -11.01 -2.26
CA LEU A 88 -5.15 -11.22 -1.19
C LEU A 88 -6.56 -10.93 -1.67
N TRP A 89 -6.73 -9.84 -2.43
CA TRP A 89 -8.02 -9.40 -2.92
C TRP A 89 -7.87 -8.53 -4.18
N VAL A 90 -8.84 -8.63 -5.06
CA VAL A 90 -9.03 -7.75 -6.22
C VAL A 90 -10.49 -7.32 -6.23
N GLY A 91 -10.76 -6.03 -6.43
CA GLY A 91 -12.12 -5.48 -6.51
C GLY A 91 -12.42 -4.96 -7.91
N PRO A 92 -13.02 -5.79 -8.79
CA PRO A 92 -13.39 -5.38 -10.15
C PRO A 92 -14.31 -4.15 -10.19
N GLU A 93 -15.16 -4.01 -9.18
CA GLU A 93 -16.16 -2.94 -9.07
C GLU A 93 -15.55 -1.58 -8.68
N THR A 94 -14.44 -1.59 -7.94
CA THR A 94 -13.76 -0.36 -7.48
C THR A 94 -12.41 -0.12 -8.14
N GLY A 95 -11.85 -1.12 -8.82
CA GLY A 95 -10.49 -1.12 -9.36
C GLY A 95 -9.38 -1.29 -8.32
N ARG A 96 -9.75 -1.47 -7.04
CA ARG A 96 -8.82 -1.57 -5.91
C ARG A 96 -8.28 -2.98 -5.76
N TRP A 97 -7.18 -3.13 -5.04
CA TRP A 97 -6.56 -4.43 -4.83
C TRP A 97 -5.64 -4.42 -3.61
N ALA A 98 -5.42 -5.60 -3.05
CA ALA A 98 -4.54 -5.81 -1.90
C ALA A 98 -3.65 -7.04 -2.11
N VAL A 99 -2.36 -6.89 -1.83
CA VAL A 99 -1.35 -7.95 -1.97
C VAL A 99 -0.40 -7.96 -0.78
N LEU A 100 0.21 -9.12 -0.51
CA LEU A 100 1.49 -9.17 0.18
C LEU A 100 2.61 -9.19 -0.87
N LEU A 101 3.62 -8.36 -0.68
CA LEU A 101 4.84 -8.37 -1.47
C LEU A 101 5.98 -8.95 -0.64
N LYS A 102 6.82 -9.76 -1.29
CA LYS A 102 8.05 -10.30 -0.72
C LYS A 102 9.19 -10.02 -1.67
N TRP A 103 10.12 -9.18 -1.23
CA TRP A 103 11.29 -8.78 -1.98
C TRP A 103 12.56 -9.28 -1.29
N LYS A 104 13.48 -9.83 -2.06
CA LYS A 104 14.83 -10.14 -1.57
C LYS A 104 15.65 -8.86 -1.47
N LYS A 105 16.61 -8.84 -0.55
CA LYS A 105 17.60 -7.75 -0.45
C LYS A 105 18.22 -7.46 -1.82
N GLY A 106 18.24 -6.17 -2.17
CA GLY A 106 18.79 -5.67 -3.43
C GLY A 106 17.78 -5.64 -4.58
N TYR A 107 16.56 -6.17 -4.43
CA TYR A 107 15.52 -5.98 -5.42
C TYR A 107 15.15 -4.49 -5.53
N VAL A 108 14.90 -4.02 -6.77
CA VAL A 108 14.52 -2.65 -7.07
C VAL A 108 13.28 -2.65 -7.95
N ALA A 109 12.19 -2.08 -7.46
CA ALA A 109 11.08 -1.69 -8.32
C ALA A 109 11.48 -0.43 -9.08
N GLY A 110 11.49 -0.52 -10.42
CA GLY A 110 11.83 0.58 -11.32
C GLY A 110 10.80 1.73 -11.30
N PRO A 111 10.96 2.74 -12.18
CA PRO A 111 10.11 3.92 -12.17
C PRO A 111 8.63 3.60 -12.37
N HIS A 112 7.79 4.15 -11.49
CA HIS A 112 6.34 3.98 -11.56
C HIS A 112 5.58 5.17 -10.99
N LYS A 113 4.34 5.30 -11.43
CA LYS A 113 3.38 6.32 -10.99
C LYS A 113 2.14 5.65 -10.41
N HIS A 114 1.70 6.15 -9.26
CA HIS A 114 0.45 5.77 -8.63
C HIS A 114 -0.67 6.59 -9.29
N LEU A 115 -1.60 5.93 -9.99
CA LEU A 115 -2.76 6.61 -10.61
C LEU A 115 -3.92 6.81 -9.63
N SER A 116 -3.79 6.25 -8.42
CA SER A 116 -4.68 6.35 -7.27
C SER A 116 -3.84 6.38 -5.98
N ALA A 117 -4.47 6.48 -4.82
CA ALA A 117 -3.75 6.36 -3.56
C ALA A 117 -3.26 4.91 -3.33
N ALA A 118 -2.15 4.77 -2.61
CA ALA A 118 -1.65 3.49 -2.13
C ALA A 118 -1.23 3.55 -0.66
N HIS A 119 -1.24 2.38 -0.05
CA HIS A 119 -0.96 2.16 1.35
C HIS A 119 0.01 0.99 1.47
N ALA A 120 1.12 1.19 2.17
CA ALA A 120 2.04 0.11 2.50
C ALA A 120 2.16 -0.03 4.03
N TYR A 121 2.27 -1.26 4.50
CA TYR A 121 2.61 -1.57 5.89
C TYR A 121 3.70 -2.64 5.92
N VAL A 122 4.86 -2.31 6.47
CA VAL A 122 6.01 -3.23 6.48
C VAL A 122 5.85 -4.25 7.60
N LEU A 123 5.80 -5.53 7.22
CA LEU A 123 5.65 -6.65 8.15
C LEU A 123 6.99 -7.20 8.64
N SER A 124 8.03 -7.09 7.82
CA SER A 124 9.42 -7.36 8.18
C SER A 124 10.38 -6.77 7.13
N GLY A 125 11.63 -6.48 7.53
CA GLY A 125 12.66 -5.94 6.64
C GLY A 125 12.62 -4.43 6.49
N LYS A 126 13.21 -3.91 5.40
CA LYS A 126 13.40 -2.46 5.15
C LYS A 126 13.37 -2.11 3.67
N LEU A 127 12.68 -1.02 3.34
CA LEU A 127 12.68 -0.42 2.00
C LEU A 127 13.25 1.00 2.03
N GLN A 128 14.01 1.36 1.01
CA GLN A 128 14.27 2.76 0.66
C GLN A 128 13.18 3.20 -0.32
N VAL A 129 12.35 4.16 0.09
CA VAL A 129 11.32 4.78 -0.74
C VAL A 129 11.64 6.26 -0.85
N ARG A 130 12.08 6.70 -2.04
CA ARG A 130 12.55 8.07 -2.26
C ARG A 130 13.64 8.44 -1.26
N ASP A 131 13.41 9.44 -0.40
CA ASP A 131 14.33 9.96 0.61
C ASP A 131 14.11 9.35 2.01
N THR A 132 13.20 8.38 2.14
CA THR A 132 12.81 7.79 3.43
C THR A 132 13.08 6.29 3.47
N ILE A 133 13.60 5.81 4.59
CA ILE A 133 13.64 4.38 4.90
C ILE A 133 12.36 4.05 5.67
N VAL A 134 11.64 3.04 5.22
CA VAL A 134 10.50 2.45 5.93
C VAL A 134 10.89 1.05 6.38
N GLU A 135 10.64 0.73 7.65
CA GLU A 135 11.04 -0.52 8.28
C GLU A 135 9.86 -1.19 9.00
N GLU A 136 10.09 -2.39 9.56
CA GLU A 136 9.06 -3.18 10.23
C GLU A 136 8.19 -2.37 11.20
N GLY A 137 6.87 -2.43 11.01
CA GLY A 137 5.88 -1.67 11.79
C GLY A 137 5.51 -0.32 11.19
N ASP A 138 6.26 0.18 10.21
CA ASP A 138 5.94 1.45 9.57
C ASP A 138 4.80 1.33 8.58
N TYR A 139 3.96 2.36 8.58
CA TYR A 139 2.93 2.61 7.60
C TYR A 139 3.36 3.75 6.66
N LEU A 140 3.17 3.54 5.37
CA LEU A 140 3.43 4.54 4.34
C LEU A 140 2.14 4.80 3.54
N TYR A 141 1.79 6.06 3.41
CA TYR A 141 0.74 6.53 2.52
C TYR A 141 1.34 7.22 1.30
N GLU A 142 0.92 6.78 0.11
CA GLU A 142 1.37 7.32 -1.16
C GLU A 142 0.16 7.93 -1.87
N PRO A 143 0.09 9.27 -1.97
CA PRO A 143 -1.09 9.94 -2.52
C PRO A 143 -1.22 9.71 -4.03
N ASN A 144 -2.43 9.89 -4.54
CA ASN A 144 -2.71 9.86 -5.98
C ASN A 144 -1.76 10.79 -6.74
N GLY A 145 -1.17 10.28 -7.82
CA GLY A 145 -0.28 11.01 -8.70
C GLY A 145 1.18 10.93 -8.29
N MET A 146 1.50 10.27 -7.17
CA MET A 146 2.87 10.13 -6.70
C MET A 146 3.74 9.34 -7.70
N VAL A 147 4.98 9.78 -7.85
CA VAL A 147 5.97 9.18 -8.76
C VAL A 147 7.17 8.69 -7.96
N HIS A 148 7.58 7.47 -8.24
CA HIS A 148 8.75 6.82 -7.69
C HIS A 148 9.76 6.62 -8.82
N GLY A 149 11.00 7.06 -8.61
CA GLY A 149 12.09 6.73 -9.53
C GLY A 149 12.60 5.31 -9.30
N ALA A 150 12.75 4.93 -8.03
CA ALA A 150 13.06 3.58 -7.60
C ALA A 150 12.59 3.36 -6.16
N THR A 151 12.18 2.13 -5.86
CA THR A 151 11.91 1.65 -4.51
C THR A 151 12.74 0.39 -4.29
N THR A 152 13.63 0.40 -3.29
CA THR A 152 14.68 -0.63 -3.13
C THR A 152 14.51 -1.38 -1.83
N ALA A 153 14.59 -2.71 -1.88
CA ALA A 153 14.69 -3.56 -0.69
C ALA A 153 16.12 -3.53 -0.11
N LEU A 154 16.29 -2.93 1.07
CA LEU A 154 17.57 -2.90 1.78
C LEU A 154 17.85 -4.21 2.54
N GLU A 155 16.79 -4.95 2.85
CA GLU A 155 16.78 -6.27 3.48
C GLU A 155 15.75 -7.17 2.78
N ASP A 156 15.75 -8.47 3.09
CA ASP A 156 14.62 -9.33 2.73
C ASP A 156 13.36 -8.78 3.40
N THR A 157 12.41 -8.31 2.61
CA THR A 157 11.30 -7.49 3.08
C THR A 157 9.98 -8.12 2.70
N VAL A 158 9.05 -8.18 3.67
CA VAL A 158 7.64 -8.53 3.43
C VAL A 158 6.78 -7.36 3.85
N TYR A 159 5.84 -6.96 3.01
CA TYR A 159 4.93 -5.85 3.32
C TYR A 159 3.55 -6.05 2.71
N LEU A 160 2.52 -5.53 3.40
CA LEU A 160 1.17 -5.40 2.88
C LEU A 160 1.13 -4.17 1.97
N PHE A 161 0.52 -4.30 0.81
CA PHE A 161 0.33 -3.21 -0.12
C PHE A 161 -1.10 -3.19 -0.65
N ILE A 162 -1.77 -2.06 -0.48
CA ILE A 162 -3.16 -1.82 -0.89
C ILE A 162 -3.15 -0.62 -1.82
N CYS A 163 -3.74 -0.76 -3.00
CA CYS A 163 -3.89 0.34 -3.94
C CYS A 163 -5.36 0.56 -4.25
N ASP A 164 -5.73 1.83 -4.32
CA ASP A 164 -7.10 2.24 -4.68
C ASP A 164 -7.34 2.25 -6.20
N GLY A 165 -6.45 1.60 -6.95
CA GLY A 165 -6.39 1.69 -8.41
C GLY A 165 -5.01 1.29 -8.93
N PRO A 166 -4.68 1.58 -10.18
CA PRO A 166 -3.53 0.99 -10.84
C PRO A 166 -2.20 1.74 -10.65
N LEU A 167 -1.12 1.01 -10.90
CA LEU A 167 0.22 1.55 -11.11
C LEU A 167 0.57 1.58 -12.60
N LEU A 168 1.22 2.65 -13.03
CA LEU A 168 1.78 2.79 -14.37
C LEU A 168 3.31 2.75 -14.30
N PHE A 169 3.92 1.84 -15.04
CA PHE A 169 5.38 1.71 -15.14
C PHE A 169 5.89 2.42 -16.40
N PHE A 170 7.06 3.04 -16.30
CA PHE A 170 7.62 3.83 -17.38
C PHE A 170 9.14 3.88 -17.35
N ASP A 171 9.72 4.30 -18.47
CA ASP A 171 11.11 4.68 -18.62
C ASP A 171 11.19 6.10 -19.23
N ASP A 172 12.39 6.53 -19.63
CA ASP A 172 12.60 7.88 -20.19
C ASP A 172 11.91 8.10 -21.55
N GLU A 173 11.52 7.03 -22.25
CA GLU A 173 11.00 7.10 -23.62
C GLU A 173 9.53 6.69 -23.73
N LYS A 174 9.05 5.76 -22.88
CA LYS A 174 7.72 5.15 -23.02
C LYS A 174 7.14 4.63 -21.71
N PHE A 175 5.85 4.33 -21.75
CA PHE A 175 5.21 3.47 -20.77
C PHE A 175 5.61 2.02 -21.03
N SER A 176 6.10 1.35 -19.99
CA SER A 176 6.62 -0.03 -20.05
C SER A 176 5.61 -1.06 -19.55
N GLY A 177 4.63 -0.63 -18.76
CA GLY A 177 3.62 -1.55 -18.24
C GLY A 177 2.57 -0.90 -17.35
N TYR A 178 1.64 -1.72 -16.92
CA TYR A 178 0.50 -1.33 -16.12
C TYR A 178 0.14 -2.48 -15.18
N LEU A 179 -0.13 -2.18 -13.91
CA LEU A 179 -0.55 -3.16 -12.90
C LEU A 179 -1.81 -2.65 -12.19
N GLY A 180 -2.94 -3.29 -12.49
CA GLY A 180 -4.19 -3.12 -11.77
C GLY A 180 -4.82 -4.47 -11.43
N TRP A 181 -6.06 -4.41 -10.95
CA TRP A 181 -6.81 -5.59 -10.51
C TRP A 181 -6.91 -6.68 -11.59
N GLU A 182 -7.06 -6.32 -12.87
CA GLU A 182 -7.15 -7.30 -13.95
C GLU A 182 -5.83 -8.07 -14.16
N GLN A 183 -4.69 -7.37 -14.09
CA GLN A 183 -3.38 -8.02 -14.25
C GLN A 183 -3.12 -8.97 -13.07
N LEU A 184 -3.50 -8.58 -11.86
CA LEU A 184 -3.40 -9.44 -10.68
C LEU A 184 -4.33 -10.66 -10.77
N GLN A 185 -5.55 -10.48 -11.28
CA GLN A 185 -6.47 -11.59 -11.52
C GLN A 185 -5.92 -12.57 -12.56
N ARG A 186 -5.41 -12.06 -13.69
CA ARG A 186 -4.75 -12.89 -14.73
C ARG A 186 -3.52 -13.61 -14.17
N LEU A 187 -2.74 -12.96 -13.30
CA LEU A 187 -1.58 -13.56 -12.64
C LEU A 187 -1.99 -14.73 -11.73
N GLN A 188 -3.01 -14.54 -10.89
CA GLN A 188 -3.56 -15.62 -10.06
C GLN A 188 -4.05 -16.79 -10.91
N GLN A 189 -4.85 -16.53 -11.94
CA GLN A 189 -5.40 -17.56 -12.82
C GLN A 189 -4.29 -18.37 -13.49
N LYS A 190 -3.26 -17.71 -14.03
CA LYS A 190 -2.10 -18.38 -14.63
C LYS A 190 -1.35 -19.24 -13.61
N SER A 191 -1.13 -18.72 -12.41
CA SER A 191 -0.46 -19.47 -11.35
C SER A 191 -1.24 -20.71 -10.92
N SER A 192 -2.56 -20.59 -10.78
CA SER A 192 -3.44 -21.71 -10.41
C SER A 192 -3.50 -22.76 -11.52
N ALA A 193 -3.59 -22.35 -12.79
CA ALA A 193 -3.60 -23.26 -13.92
C ALA A 193 -2.29 -24.05 -14.02
N ARG A 194 -1.13 -23.40 -13.81
CA ARG A 194 0.16 -24.08 -13.75
C ARG A 194 0.22 -25.10 -12.61
N ALA A 195 -0.25 -24.73 -11.43
CA ALA A 195 -0.27 -25.63 -10.28
C ALA A 195 -1.21 -26.84 -10.43
N ALA A 196 -2.21 -26.76 -11.31
CA ALA A 196 -3.11 -27.87 -11.62
C ALA A 196 -2.57 -28.82 -12.71
N ALA A 197 -1.54 -28.39 -13.45
CA ALA A 197 -0.89 -29.17 -14.51
C ALA A 197 0.38 -29.91 -14.04
N GLU A 198 0.85 -29.63 -12.82
CA GLU A 198 1.97 -30.30 -12.13
C GLU A 198 1.45 -31.40 -11.20
#